data_AF-A0A7X2Z7R2-F1
#
_entry.id   AF-A0A7X2Z7R2-F1
#
_cell.length_a   1.000
_cell.length_b   1.000
_cell.length_c   1.000
_cell.angle_alpha   90.00
_cell.angle_beta   90.00
_cell.angle_gamma   90.00
#
_symmetry.space_group_name_H-M   'P 1'
#
loop_
_entity.id
_entity.type
_entity.pdbx_description
1 polymer ?
#
loop_
_entity_poly.entity_id
_entity_poly.type
_entity_poly.pdbx_seq_one_letter_code
_entity_poly.pdbx_strand_id
1 'polypeptide(L)'
;MNRFVVYIIASIACLILLILGVMYGIWDSNQSKTGPVGDGNANPTIFQLIPSFTTFLLGIINLPMAIIRYKKNKESKSKEN
;
A
#
# COMPACT_ATOMS: atom_id res chain seq x y z
N MET A 1 11.02 17.13 -9.34
CA MET A 1 10.75 16.32 -8.13
C MET A 1 11.88 15.31 -7.97
N ASN A 2 12.51 15.19 -6.79
CA ASN A 2 13.61 14.25 -6.58
C ASN A 2 13.11 12.81 -6.69
N ARG A 3 13.74 11.95 -7.51
CA ARG A 3 13.33 10.55 -7.72
C ARG A 3 13.17 9.78 -6.40
N PHE A 4 14.00 10.08 -5.40
CA PHE A 4 13.94 9.46 -4.08
C PHE A 4 12.67 9.84 -3.30
N VAL A 5 12.17 11.06 -3.48
CA VAL A 5 10.91 11.51 -2.88
C VAL A 5 9.73 10.79 -3.56
N VAL A 6 9.79 10.56 -4.87
CA VAL A 6 8.78 9.78 -5.60
C VAL A 6 8.67 8.36 -5.05
N TYR A 7 9.81 7.68 -4.80
CA TYR A 7 9.81 6.34 -4.21
C TYR A 7 9.21 6.30 -2.80
N ILE A 8 9.49 7.31 -1.97
CA ILE A 8 8.90 7.40 -0.62
C ILE A 8 7.37 7.57 -0.73
N ILE A 9 6.90 8.47 -1.59
CA ILE A 9 5.47 8.71 -1.81
C ILE A 9 4.78 7.44 -2.33
N ALA A 10 5.38 6.75 -3.31
CA ALA A 10 4.84 5.51 -3.86
C ALA A 10 4.75 4.40 -2.78
N SER A 11 5.78 4.25 -1.96
CA SER A 11 5.75 3.29 -0.84
C SER A 11 4.66 3.62 0.18
N ILE A 12 4.46 4.89 0.52
CA ILE A 12 3.39 5.33 1.42
C ILE A 12 2.01 5.06 0.79
N ALA A 13 1.85 5.35 -0.51
CA ALA A 13 0.61 5.08 -1.23
C ALA A 13 0.25 3.58 -1.20
N CYS A 14 1.23 2.67 -1.38
CA CYS A 14 1.02 1.23 -1.26
C CYS A 14 0.51 0.82 0.14
N LEU A 15 1.01 1.44 1.21
CA LEU A 15 0.55 1.17 2.57
C LEU A 15 -0.88 1.69 2.80
N ILE A 16 -1.18 2.90 2.31
CA ILE A 16 -2.52 3.51 2.44
C ILE A 16 -3.56 2.72 1.65
N LEU A 17 -3.24 2.26 0.44
CA LEU A 17 -4.15 1.47 -0.39
C LEU A 17 -4.59 0.18 0.30
N LEU A 18 -3.70 -0.49 1.03
CA LEU A 18 -4.09 -1.66 1.81
C LEU A 18 -5.10 -1.29 2.91
N ILE A 19 -4.85 -0.21 3.65
CA ILE A 19 -5.75 0.25 4.73
C ILE A 19 -7.14 0.55 4.16
N LEU A 20 -7.21 1.29 3.04
CA LEU A 20 -8.46 1.59 2.36
C LEU A 20 -9.17 0.31 1.89
N GLY A 21 -8.43 -0.65 1.35
CA GLY A 21 -8.97 -1.95 0.93
C GLY A 21 -9.57 -2.74 2.10
N VAL A 22 -8.89 -2.77 3.25
CA VAL A 22 -9.40 -3.43 4.47
C VAL A 22 -10.64 -2.71 5.01
N MET A 23 -10.62 -1.38 5.09
CA MET A 23 -11.78 -0.60 5.52
C MET A 23 -12.98 -0.81 4.61
N TYR A 24 -12.77 -0.82 3.28
CA TYR A 24 -13.81 -1.12 2.32
C TYR A 24 -14.36 -2.54 2.48
N GLY A 25 -13.48 -3.53 2.68
CA GLY A 25 -13.88 -4.92 2.91
C GLY A 25 -14.70 -5.10 4.20
N ILE A 26 -14.33 -4.42 5.29
CA ILE A 26 -15.09 -4.44 6.55
C ILE A 26 -16.45 -3.76 6.35
N TRP A 27 -16.48 -2.60 5.68
CA TRP A 27 -17.71 -1.90 5.36
C TRP A 27 -18.67 -2.78 4.55
N ASP A 28 -18.18 -3.37 3.46
CA ASP A 28 -18.95 -4.25 2.57
C ASP A 28 -19.43 -5.51 3.30
N SER A 29 -18.62 -6.07 4.20
CA SER A 29 -19.01 -7.25 5.00
C SER A 29 -20.14 -6.95 6.00
N ASN A 30 -20.26 -5.70 6.46
CA ASN A 30 -21.30 -5.27 7.39
C ASN A 30 -22.59 -4.81 6.69
N GLN A 31 -22.59 -4.71 5.36
CA GLN A 31 -23.79 -4.38 4.59
C GLN A 31 -24.75 -5.59 4.57
N SER A 32 -26.04 -5.34 4.77
CA SER A 32 -27.06 -6.38 4.61
C SER A 32 -27.09 -6.81 3.14
N LYS A 33 -26.63 -8.03 2.87
CA LYS A 33 -26.58 -8.63 1.52
C LYS A 33 -27.96 -9.10 1.04
N THR A 34 -28.99 -8.32 1.32
CA THR A 34 -30.38 -8.57 0.94
C THR A 34 -30.62 -8.02 -0.47
N GLY A 35 -30.15 -8.74 -1.49
CA GLY A 35 -30.36 -8.38 -2.89
C GLY A 35 -30.18 -9.57 -3.84
N PRO A 36 -30.72 -9.51 -5.08
CA PRO A 36 -30.80 -10.64 -6.02
C PRO A 36 -29.45 -11.18 -6.56
N VAL A 37 -28.32 -10.61 -6.13
CA VAL A 37 -26.97 -10.89 -6.66
C VAL A 37 -25.95 -11.29 -5.57
N GLY A 38 -26.37 -11.51 -4.32
CA GLY A 38 -25.43 -11.75 -3.20
C GLY A 38 -25.77 -12.98 -2.36
N ASP A 39 -24.90 -13.99 -2.38
CA ASP A 39 -25.05 -15.25 -1.62
C ASP A 39 -24.69 -15.12 -0.13
N GLY A 40 -24.61 -13.89 0.41
CA GLY A 40 -24.18 -13.62 1.78
C GLY A 40 -22.69 -13.87 2.06
N ASN A 41 -22.04 -14.75 1.30
CA ASN A 41 -20.69 -15.23 1.56
C ASN A 41 -19.64 -14.14 1.25
N ALA A 42 -18.91 -13.69 2.28
CA ALA A 42 -17.91 -12.63 2.18
C ALA A 42 -16.47 -13.17 2.14
N ASN A 43 -16.27 -14.48 1.98
CA ASN A 43 -14.94 -15.08 2.07
C ASN A 43 -14.08 -14.69 0.85
N PRO A 44 -13.05 -13.82 1.02
CA PRO A 44 -12.16 -13.51 -0.07
C PRO A 44 -11.38 -14.77 -0.46
N THR A 45 -11.33 -15.04 -1.75
CA THR A 45 -10.50 -16.14 -2.27
C THR A 45 -9.02 -15.81 -2.08
N ILE A 46 -8.18 -16.82 -1.87
CA ILE A 46 -6.73 -16.64 -1.72
C ILE A 46 -6.15 -15.81 -2.87
N PHE A 47 -6.63 -16.04 -4.10
CA PHE A 47 -6.22 -15.28 -5.29
C PHE A 47 -6.57 -13.79 -5.23
N GLN A 48 -7.66 -13.41 -4.56
CA GLN A 48 -8.03 -12.00 -4.35
C GLN A 48 -7.18 -11.33 -3.28
N LEU A 49 -6.59 -12.10 -2.36
CA LEU A 49 -5.72 -11.59 -1.29
C LEU A 49 -4.28 -11.35 -1.78
N ILE A 50 -3.79 -12.12 -2.76
CA ILE A 50 -2.42 -12.02 -3.27
C ILE A 50 -2.03 -10.58 -3.69
N PRO A 51 -2.83 -9.83 -4.48
CA PRO A 51 -2.49 -8.46 -4.86
C PRO A 51 -2.35 -7.52 -3.66
N SER A 52 -3.23 -7.66 -2.67
CA SER A 52 -3.22 -6.85 -1.45
C SER A 52 -1.96 -7.12 -0.62
N PHE A 53 -1.65 -8.39 -0.36
CA PHE A 53 -0.46 -8.77 0.40
C PHE A 53 0.84 -8.38 -0.30
N THR A 54 0.95 -8.60 -1.61
CA THR A 54 2.16 -8.24 -2.37
C THR A 54 2.38 -6.73 -2.42
N THR A 55 1.33 -5.94 -2.64
CA THR A 55 1.41 -4.47 -2.62
C THR A 55 1.86 -3.93 -1.27
N PHE A 56 1.34 -4.51 -0.18
CA PHE A 56 1.73 -4.15 1.18
C PHE A 56 3.19 -4.49 1.50
N LEU A 57 3.62 -5.72 1.18
CA LEU A 57 5.00 -6.16 1.36
C LEU A 57 5.98 -5.28 0.57
N LEU A 58 5.62 -4.92 -0.66
CA LEU A 58 6.40 -3.98 -1.48
C LEU A 58 6.49 -2.60 -0.83
N GLY A 59 5.41 -2.09 -0.25
CA GLY A 59 5.42 -0.84 0.52
C GLY A 59 6.39 -0.89 1.70
N ILE A 60 6.28 -1.94 2.54
CA ILE A 60 7.13 -2.12 3.74
C ILE A 60 8.61 -2.24 3.36
N ILE A 61 8.94 -3.06 2.36
CA ILE A 61 10.34 -3.34 2.00
C ILE A 61 10.98 -2.12 1.33
N ASN A 62 10.24 -1.42 0.46
CA ASN A 62 10.80 -0.31 -0.31
C ASN A 62 10.90 1.00 0.49
N LEU A 63 10.05 1.22 1.49
CA LEU A 63 10.07 2.44 2.32
C LEU A 63 11.43 2.70 3.01
N PRO A 64 12.02 1.78 3.80
CA PRO A 64 13.30 2.01 4.47
C PRO A 64 14.43 2.20 3.45
N MET A 65 14.43 1.43 2.36
CA MET A 65 15.43 1.56 1.31
C MET A 65 15.35 2.92 0.61
N ALA A 66 14.15 3.43 0.36
CA ALA A 66 13.92 4.74 -0.23
C ALA A 66 14.39 5.87 0.71
N ILE A 67 14.11 5.76 2.01
CA ILE A 67 14.56 6.73 3.04
C ILE A 67 16.08 6.77 3.12
N ILE A 68 16.76 5.61 3.19
CA ILE A 68 18.23 5.54 3.25
C ILE A 68 18.85 6.17 2.00
N ARG A 69 18.32 5.86 0.81
CA ARG A 69 18.79 6.44 -0.46
C ARG A 69 18.57 7.95 -0.52
N TYR A 70 17.44 8.44 -0.02
CA TYR A 70 17.16 9.87 0.07
C TYR A 70 18.17 10.58 0.99
N LYS A 71 18.42 10.01 2.18
CA LYS A 71 19.37 10.56 3.15
C LYS A 71 20.79 10.62 2.59
N LYS A 72 21.28 9.52 1.98
CA LYS A 72 22.57 9.48 1.29
C LYS A 72 22.70 10.55 0.20
N ASN A 73 21.68 10.69 -0.65
CA ASN A 73 21.69 11.70 -1.71
C ASN A 73 21.70 13.14 -1.17
N LYS A 74 21.02 13.40 -0.04
CA LYS A 74 21.05 14.71 0.62
C LYS A 74 22.43 15.00 1.20
N GLU A 75 23.06 14.02 1.84
CA GLU A 75 24.41 14.14 2.42
C GLU A 75 25.47 14.38 1.35
N SER A 76 25.41 13.67 0.21
CA SER A 76 26.32 13.88 -0.92
C SER A 76 26.21 15.31 -1.48
N LYS A 77 24.99 15.82 -1.69
CA LYS A 77 24.79 17.20 -2.18
C LYS A 77 25.25 18.27 -1.19
N SER A 78 25.22 17.98 0.12
CA SER A 78 25.68 18.92 1.15
C SER A 78 27.20 18.98 1.29
N LYS A 79 27.94 17.97 0.83
CA LYS A 79 29.41 17.97 0.83
C LYS A 79 30.02 18.62 -0.43
N GLU A 80 29.20 18.85 -1.43
CA GLU A 80 29.58 19.42 -2.73
C GLU A 80 29.36 20.95 -2.79
N ASN A 81 28.73 21.53 -1.76
CA ASN A 81 28.61 22.98 -1.53
C ASN A 81 29.47 23.39 -0.33
#